data_AF-A0A7X7KBT7-F1
#
_entry.id   AF-A0A7X7KBT7-F1
#
_cell.length_a   1.000
_cell.length_b   1.000
_cell.length_c   1.000
_cell.angle_alpha   90.00
_cell.angle_beta   90.00
_cell.angle_gamma   90.00
#
_symmetry.space_group_name_H-M   'P 1'
#
loop_
_entity.id
_entity.type
_entity.pdbx_description
1 polymer ?
#
loop_
_entity_poly.entity_id
_entity_poly.type
_entity_poly.pdbx_seq_one_letter_code
_entity_poly.pdbx_strand_id
1 'polypeptide(L)'
;MRILAAFIGVLLFCGLAAAEEPETVKPFGERQTQRDDALPGIIEMSDGSLHPGMIHLTRDKRLQIYDAELERQREIPLSAVKRIDCTVKREWMEKEWKFKETTSDEKIHTGRTYPAREYLHTITLHDGRTISGPISALIYLHPAGKMDYDETPPQRFLLHKRDKGKTGDDLKSLVYVKRIEFGKEAMEGSDK
;
A
#
# COMPACT_ATOMS: atom_id res chain seq x y z
N MET A 1 -30.21 -52.68 68.21
CA MET A 1 -30.39 -52.97 66.77
C MET A 1 -30.60 -51.65 66.06
N ARG A 2 -29.78 -51.37 65.04
CA ARG A 2 -29.39 -50.03 64.58
C ARG A 2 -30.48 -49.34 63.72
N ILE A 3 -30.63 -48.04 63.95
CA ILE A 3 -31.54 -47.12 63.28
C ILE A 3 -30.95 -46.67 61.94
N LEU A 4 -31.83 -46.66 60.94
CA LEU A 4 -31.69 -46.18 59.57
C LEU A 4 -31.60 -44.64 59.55
N ALA A 5 -30.62 -44.07 58.83
CA ALA A 5 -30.68 -42.67 58.39
C ALA A 5 -29.93 -42.52 57.07
N ALA A 6 -30.70 -42.32 56.01
CA ALA A 6 -30.25 -42.02 54.67
C ALA A 6 -29.79 -40.56 54.59
N PHE A 7 -28.60 -40.32 54.06
CA PHE A 7 -28.13 -38.98 53.72
C PHE A 7 -28.20 -38.80 52.20
N ILE A 8 -29.11 -37.93 51.78
CA ILE A 8 -29.32 -37.48 50.41
C ILE A 8 -28.19 -36.49 50.08
N GLY A 9 -27.27 -36.90 49.21
CA GLY A 9 -26.24 -36.01 48.66
C GLY A 9 -26.76 -35.30 47.42
N VAL A 10 -27.10 -34.02 47.55
CA VAL A 10 -27.43 -33.14 46.42
C VAL A 10 -26.11 -32.74 45.73
N LEU A 11 -25.90 -33.25 44.52
CA LEU A 11 -24.82 -32.83 43.62
C LEU A 11 -25.13 -31.43 43.07
N LEU A 12 -24.40 -30.42 43.55
CA LEU A 12 -24.42 -29.07 43.00
C LEU A 12 -23.76 -29.09 41.60
N PHE A 13 -24.58 -29.00 40.56
CA PHE A 13 -24.13 -28.78 39.19
C PHE A 13 -23.73 -27.31 39.04
N CYS A 14 -22.43 -27.02 39.11
CA CYS A 14 -21.90 -25.68 38.88
C CYS A 14 -21.98 -25.39 37.37
N GLY A 15 -23.05 -24.71 36.94
CA GLY A 15 -23.14 -24.19 35.58
C GLY A 15 -22.06 -23.12 35.38
N LEU A 16 -21.08 -23.40 34.52
CA LEU A 16 -20.24 -22.34 33.94
C LEU A 16 -21.16 -21.46 33.09
N ALA A 17 -21.63 -20.36 33.66
CA ALA A 17 -22.04 -19.22 32.86
C ALA A 17 -20.78 -18.69 32.19
N ALA A 18 -20.67 -18.90 30.88
CA ALA A 18 -19.73 -18.14 30.07
C ALA A 18 -20.10 -16.67 30.26
N ALA A 19 -19.26 -15.93 30.98
CA ALA A 19 -19.44 -14.50 31.12
C ALA A 19 -19.39 -13.90 29.71
N GLU A 20 -20.50 -13.31 29.26
CA GLU A 20 -20.50 -12.44 28.09
C GLU A 20 -19.44 -11.36 28.34
N GLU A 21 -18.38 -11.38 27.52
CA GLU A 21 -17.39 -10.31 27.54
C GLU A 21 -18.13 -8.99 27.32
N PRO A 22 -17.93 -7.97 28.18
CA PRO A 22 -18.64 -6.71 28.04
C PRO A 22 -18.34 -6.14 26.65
N GLU A 23 -19.39 -5.72 25.94
CA GLU A 23 -19.27 -5.16 24.60
C GLU A 23 -18.14 -4.13 24.59
N THR A 24 -17.15 -4.36 23.71
CA THR A 24 -15.97 -3.51 23.64
C THR A 24 -16.42 -2.10 23.22
N VAL A 25 -16.50 -1.19 24.19
CA VAL A 25 -16.79 0.22 23.94
C VAL A 25 -15.68 0.74 23.02
N LYS A 26 -16.03 1.12 21.78
CA LYS A 26 -15.12 1.74 20.82
C LYS A 26 -15.07 3.24 21.10
N PRO A 27 -14.08 3.78 21.84
CA PRO A 27 -14.05 5.19 22.25
C PRO A 27 -13.96 6.18 21.08
N PHE A 28 -13.64 5.69 19.88
CA PHE A 28 -13.54 6.48 18.65
C PHE A 28 -14.72 6.25 17.69
N GLY A 29 -15.78 5.57 18.14
CA GLY A 29 -16.94 5.21 17.32
C GLY A 29 -16.66 4.09 16.33
N GLU A 30 -17.62 3.86 15.44
CA GLU A 30 -17.44 2.94 14.31
C GLU A 30 -16.52 3.57 13.27
N ARG A 31 -15.63 2.74 12.71
CA ARG A 31 -14.75 3.17 11.63
C ARG A 31 -15.61 3.48 10.42
N GLN A 32 -15.54 4.72 9.92
CA GLN A 32 -16.19 5.06 8.64
C GLN A 32 -15.57 4.24 7.52
N THR A 33 -16.38 3.36 6.92
CA THR A 33 -16.00 2.49 5.80
C THR A 33 -16.08 3.24 4.47
N GLN A 34 -16.95 4.24 4.35
CA GLN A 34 -17.07 5.02 3.12
C GLN A 34 -16.01 6.12 3.07
N ARG A 35 -15.27 6.18 1.95
CA ARG A 35 -14.30 7.24 1.64
C ARG A 35 -14.75 8.03 0.43
N ASP A 36 -15.13 9.29 0.66
CA ASP A 36 -15.57 10.20 -0.40
C ASP A 36 -14.42 10.71 -1.28
N ASP A 37 -13.18 10.57 -0.81
CA ASP A 37 -11.97 11.00 -1.52
C ASP A 37 -11.32 9.90 -2.36
N ALA A 38 -11.93 8.71 -2.40
CA ALA A 38 -11.52 7.64 -3.29
C ALA A 38 -12.04 7.88 -4.70
N LEU A 39 -11.16 7.75 -5.69
CA LEU A 39 -11.47 8.00 -7.09
C LEU A 39 -11.47 6.69 -7.89
N PRO A 40 -12.43 6.49 -8.80
CA PRO A 40 -12.38 5.36 -9.71
C PRO A 40 -11.13 5.45 -10.61
N GLY A 41 -10.50 4.32 -10.90
CA GLY A 41 -9.36 4.27 -11.80
C GLY A 41 -8.77 2.88 -11.96
N ILE A 42 -7.65 2.81 -12.68
CA ILE A 42 -6.92 1.57 -12.95
C ILE A 42 -5.43 1.75 -12.71
N ILE A 43 -4.81 0.76 -12.08
CA ILE A 43 -3.37 0.68 -11.88
C ILE A 43 -2.80 -0.39 -12.81
N GLU A 44 -1.91 0.01 -13.71
CA GLU A 44 -1.12 -0.87 -14.57
C GLU A 44 0.26 -1.08 -13.96
N MET A 45 0.62 -2.34 -13.77
CA MET A 45 1.93 -2.76 -13.30
C MET A 45 2.86 -3.04 -14.48
N SER A 46 4.17 -3.03 -14.22
CA SER A 46 5.17 -3.28 -15.26
C SER A 46 5.16 -4.71 -15.83
N ASP A 47 4.53 -5.66 -15.13
CA ASP A 47 4.30 -7.04 -15.59
C ASP A 47 3.06 -7.17 -16.50
N GLY A 48 2.33 -6.07 -16.73
CA GLY A 48 1.10 -6.04 -17.52
C GLY A 48 -0.17 -6.34 -16.71
N SER A 49 -0.07 -6.60 -15.40
CA SER A 49 -1.26 -6.78 -14.56
C SER A 49 -2.01 -5.45 -14.40
N LEU A 50 -3.33 -5.55 -14.52
CA LEU A 50 -4.26 -4.42 -14.40
C LEU A 50 -5.11 -4.60 -13.13
N HIS A 51 -5.18 -3.54 -12.32
CA HIS A 51 -5.94 -3.52 -11.08
C HIS A 51 -6.97 -2.39 -11.15
N PRO A 52 -8.22 -2.67 -11.57
CA PRO A 52 -9.29 -1.69 -11.57
C PRO A 52 -9.91 -1.54 -10.17
N GLY A 53 -10.24 -0.31 -9.78
CA GLY A 53 -10.83 -0.08 -8.47
C GLY A 53 -10.92 1.38 -8.02
N MET A 54 -11.18 1.55 -6.73
CA MET A 54 -11.25 2.85 -6.07
C MET A 54 -9.89 3.19 -5.45
N ILE A 55 -9.21 4.15 -6.05
CA ILE A 55 -7.85 4.59 -5.73
C ILE A 55 -7.88 5.75 -4.74
N HIS A 56 -7.06 5.69 -3.71
CA HIS A 56 -6.94 6.75 -2.72
C HIS A 56 -5.55 6.80 -2.07
N LEU A 57 -5.25 7.92 -1.39
CA LEU A 57 -4.07 8.08 -0.52
C LEU A 57 -4.46 7.88 0.95
N THR A 58 -3.47 7.88 1.84
CA THR A 58 -3.73 8.12 3.27
C THR A 58 -4.62 9.37 3.44
N ARG A 59 -5.54 9.35 4.42
CA ARG A 59 -6.49 10.45 4.65
C ARG A 59 -5.74 11.79 4.77
N ASP A 60 -6.29 12.82 4.14
CA ASP A 60 -5.75 14.19 4.08
C ASP A 60 -4.36 14.33 3.43
N LYS A 61 -3.78 13.26 2.88
CA LYS A 61 -2.52 13.34 2.13
C LYS A 61 -2.77 13.74 0.69
N ARG A 62 -1.88 14.60 0.21
CA ARG A 62 -1.75 15.00 -1.20
C ARG A 62 -0.55 14.32 -1.82
N LEU A 63 -0.57 14.19 -3.14
CA LEU A 63 0.55 13.66 -3.90
C LEU A 63 1.68 14.70 -3.89
N GLN A 64 2.81 14.33 -3.30
CA GLN A 64 4.01 15.18 -3.26
C GLN A 64 4.92 14.82 -4.42
N ILE A 65 5.19 15.81 -5.27
CA ILE A 65 6.11 15.69 -6.41
C ILE A 65 7.13 16.84 -6.35
N TYR A 66 8.39 16.52 -6.63
CA TYR A 66 9.40 17.54 -6.89
C TYR A 66 9.33 17.92 -8.37
N ASP A 67 8.84 19.12 -8.66
CA ASP A 67 8.74 19.66 -10.02
C ASP A 67 10.14 20.01 -10.52
N ALA A 68 10.65 19.24 -11.48
CA ALA A 68 12.01 19.41 -11.97
C ALA A 68 12.21 20.69 -12.81
N GLU A 69 11.14 21.25 -13.37
CA GLU A 69 11.19 22.48 -14.18
C GLU A 69 11.22 23.72 -13.28
N LEU A 70 10.40 23.71 -12.22
CA LEU A 70 10.30 24.82 -11.26
C LEU A 70 11.21 24.67 -10.04
N GLU A 71 11.98 23.58 -9.99
CA GLU A 71 12.90 23.18 -8.91
C GLU A 71 12.28 23.24 -7.49
N ARG A 72 10.97 22.95 -7.37
CA ARG A 72 10.24 23.07 -6.11
C ARG A 72 9.32 21.90 -5.84
N GLN A 73 9.05 21.65 -4.56
CA GLN A 73 8.06 20.67 -4.16
C GLN A 73 6.64 21.20 -4.37
N ARG A 74 5.77 20.35 -4.93
CA ARG A 74 4.36 20.63 -5.16
C ARG A 74 3.50 19.56 -4.51
N GLU A 75 2.38 19.99 -3.96
CA GLU A 75 1.34 19.10 -3.45
C GLU A 75 0.13 19.16 -4.36
N ILE A 76 -0.26 18.00 -4.88
CA ILE A 76 -1.34 17.88 -5.85
C ILE A 76 -2.43 16.98 -5.25
N PRO A 77 -3.68 17.44 -5.13
CA PRO A 77 -4.77 16.55 -4.74
C PRO A 77 -5.01 15.51 -5.84
N LEU A 78 -5.34 14.26 -5.45
CA LEU A 78 -5.61 13.20 -6.43
C LEU A 78 -6.73 13.57 -7.41
N SER A 79 -7.73 14.34 -6.96
CA SER A 79 -8.86 14.79 -7.79
C SER A 79 -8.48 15.71 -8.94
N ALA A 80 -7.28 16.29 -8.93
CA ALA A 80 -6.76 17.09 -10.04
C ALA A 80 -5.97 16.26 -11.06
N VAL A 81 -5.63 15.01 -10.71
CA VAL A 81 -4.77 14.14 -11.51
C VAL A 81 -5.62 13.28 -12.43
N LYS A 82 -5.35 13.38 -13.73
CA LYS A 82 -5.94 12.51 -14.74
C LYS A 82 -5.14 11.19 -14.87
N ARG A 83 -3.81 11.29 -14.86
CA ARG A 83 -2.93 10.15 -15.11
C ARG A 83 -1.55 10.36 -14.49
N ILE A 84 -0.93 9.27 -14.06
CA ILE A 84 0.45 9.22 -13.58
C ILE A 84 1.17 8.15 -14.38
N ASP A 85 2.21 8.53 -15.12
CA ASP A 85 3.10 7.60 -15.80
C ASP A 85 4.41 7.49 -15.01
N CYS A 86 4.89 6.27 -14.84
CA CYS A 86 6.18 5.97 -14.24
C CYS A 86 7.14 5.48 -15.32
N THR A 87 8.29 6.13 -15.40
CA THR A 87 9.34 5.81 -16.37
C THR A 87 10.63 5.48 -15.63
N VAL A 88 11.35 4.48 -16.12
CA VAL A 88 12.65 4.12 -15.58
C VAL A 88 13.67 5.16 -16.03
N LYS A 89 14.24 5.89 -15.07
CA LYS A 89 15.31 6.87 -15.32
C LYS A 89 16.66 6.20 -15.48
N ARG A 90 16.97 5.24 -14.60
CA ARG A 90 18.26 4.55 -14.56
C ARG A 90 18.15 3.21 -13.87
N GLU A 91 18.89 2.23 -14.37
CA GLU A 91 19.00 0.88 -13.81
C GLU A 91 20.47 0.48 -13.67
N TRP A 92 20.81 -0.21 -12.59
CA TRP A 92 22.16 -0.76 -12.41
C TRP A 92 22.17 -1.91 -11.41
N MET A 93 23.22 -2.75 -11.48
CA MET A 93 23.53 -3.73 -10.44
C MET A 93 24.46 -3.07 -9.41
N GLU A 94 23.97 -2.87 -8.19
CA GLU A 94 24.73 -2.25 -7.10
C GLU A 94 25.49 -3.33 -6.33
N LYS A 95 26.79 -3.11 -6.08
CA LYS A 95 27.61 -4.02 -5.28
C LYS A 95 27.29 -3.81 -3.81
N GLU A 96 26.94 -4.88 -3.12
CA GLU A 96 26.77 -4.85 -1.67
C GLU A 96 28.12 -4.55 -1.01
N TRP A 97 28.08 -3.71 0.02
CA TRP A 97 29.22 -3.33 0.82
C TRP A 97 28.82 -3.29 2.28
N LYS A 98 29.80 -3.55 3.14
CA LYS A 98 29.71 -3.36 4.58
C LYS A 98 30.89 -2.53 5.05
N PHE A 99 30.73 -1.84 6.17
CA PHE A 99 31.88 -1.26 6.85
C PHE A 99 32.79 -2.40 7.34
N LYS A 100 34.09 -2.20 7.24
CA LYS A 100 35.08 -3.16 7.73
C LYS A 100 34.92 -3.42 9.23
N GLU A 101 34.72 -2.34 9.98
CA GLU A 101 34.50 -2.31 11.43
C GLU A 101 33.49 -1.21 11.77
N THR A 102 32.82 -1.29 12.93
CA THR A 102 31.71 -0.41 13.36
C THR A 102 32.05 1.10 13.38
N THR A 103 33.34 1.46 13.33
CA THR A 103 33.85 2.85 13.37
C THR A 103 34.86 3.14 12.25
N SER A 104 35.00 2.26 11.26
CA SER A 104 35.91 2.46 10.13
C SER A 104 35.13 2.91 8.90
N ASP A 105 35.61 3.98 8.24
CA ASP A 105 35.04 4.47 6.98
C ASP A 105 35.42 3.58 5.76
N GLU A 106 36.21 2.54 5.98
CA GLU A 106 36.64 1.60 4.94
C GLU A 106 35.49 0.65 4.57
N LYS A 107 35.05 0.72 3.31
CA LYS A 107 33.98 -0.11 2.75
C LYS A 107 34.57 -1.37 2.11
N ILE A 108 34.11 -2.54 2.55
CA ILE A 108 34.46 -3.83 1.97
C ILE A 108 33.27 -4.35 1.17
N HIS A 109 33.51 -4.67 -0.11
CA HIS A 109 32.53 -5.33 -0.96
C HIS A 109 32.40 -6.81 -0.62
N THR A 110 31.16 -7.28 -0.51
CA THR A 110 30.87 -8.68 -0.14
C THR A 110 30.90 -9.63 -1.34
N GLY A 111 31.12 -9.11 -2.55
CA GLY A 111 31.05 -9.87 -3.82
C GLY A 111 29.62 -10.08 -4.33
N ARG A 112 28.60 -9.73 -3.54
CA ARG A 112 27.19 -9.82 -3.88
C ARG A 112 26.71 -8.56 -4.61
N THR A 113 25.69 -8.71 -5.43
CA THR A 113 25.04 -7.60 -6.11
C THR A 113 23.53 -7.69 -5.99
N TYR A 114 22.87 -6.54 -6.07
CA TYR A 114 21.41 -6.43 -6.11
C TYR A 114 21.01 -5.40 -7.19
N PRO A 115 19.84 -5.59 -7.82
CA PRO A 115 19.34 -4.64 -8.81
C PRO A 115 18.85 -3.37 -8.10
N ALA A 116 19.15 -2.22 -8.70
CA ALA A 116 18.68 -0.93 -8.24
C ALA A 116 18.15 -0.11 -9.41
N ARG A 117 17.07 0.63 -9.15
CA ARG A 117 16.36 1.42 -10.15
C ARG A 117 15.98 2.79 -9.60
N GLU A 118 16.06 3.79 -10.46
CA GLU A 118 15.50 5.12 -10.21
C GLU A 118 14.38 5.38 -11.20
N TYR A 119 13.30 5.97 -10.72
CA TYR A 119 12.13 6.27 -11.53
C TYR A 119 11.88 7.78 -11.60
N LEU A 120 11.31 8.19 -12.73
CA LEU A 120 10.77 9.52 -12.95
C LEU A 120 9.28 9.37 -13.23
N HIS A 121 8.47 10.21 -12.60
CA HIS A 121 7.02 10.19 -12.77
C HIS A 121 6.59 11.42 -13.56
N THR A 122 5.58 11.25 -14.39
CA THR A 122 4.92 12.35 -15.09
C THR A 122 3.45 12.33 -14.72
N ILE A 123 3.01 13.39 -14.04
CA ILE A 123 1.61 13.60 -13.68
C ILE A 123 0.98 14.43 -14.80
N THR A 124 -0.09 13.92 -15.39
CA THR A 124 -0.97 14.68 -16.28
C THR A 124 -2.21 15.10 -15.49
N LEU A 125 -2.45 16.40 -15.41
CA LEU A 125 -3.63 16.97 -14.74
C LEU A 125 -4.85 16.94 -15.66
N HIS A 126 -6.05 17.12 -15.10
CA HIS A 126 -7.28 17.20 -15.90
C HIS A 126 -7.31 18.38 -16.88
N ASP A 127 -6.56 19.45 -16.61
CA ASP A 127 -6.39 20.60 -17.52
C ASP A 127 -5.36 20.37 -18.65
N GLY A 128 -4.75 19.18 -18.71
CA GLY A 128 -3.77 18.80 -19.71
C GLY A 128 -2.33 19.21 -19.40
N ARG A 129 -2.08 19.98 -18.33
CA ARG A 129 -0.71 20.30 -17.91
C ARG A 129 -0.01 19.05 -17.39
N THR A 130 1.29 18.98 -17.64
CA THR A 130 2.14 17.90 -17.15
C THR A 130 3.13 18.42 -16.11
N ILE A 131 3.42 17.59 -15.12
CA ILE A 131 4.43 17.87 -14.08
C ILE A 131 5.31 16.63 -14.00
N SER A 132 6.61 16.81 -14.22
CA SER A 132 7.57 15.70 -14.19
C SER A 132 8.50 15.81 -12.99
N GLY A 133 8.75 14.67 -12.34
CA GLY A 133 9.47 14.65 -11.08
C GLY A 133 9.51 13.29 -10.41
N PRO A 134 10.45 13.07 -9.47
CA PRO A 134 10.40 11.90 -8.60
C PRO A 134 9.21 12.01 -7.63
N ILE A 135 8.49 10.91 -7.46
CA ILE A 135 7.42 10.75 -6.48
C ILE A 135 7.80 9.61 -5.54
N SER A 136 7.44 9.77 -4.26
CA SER A 136 7.45 8.68 -3.28
C SER A 136 6.12 8.70 -2.55
N ALA A 137 5.20 7.80 -2.92
CA ALA A 137 3.84 7.81 -2.39
C ALA A 137 3.25 6.41 -2.31
N LEU A 138 2.49 6.15 -1.25
CA LEU A 138 1.73 4.92 -1.08
C LEU A 138 0.30 5.12 -1.58
N ILE A 139 -0.07 4.35 -2.59
CA ILE A 139 -1.39 4.33 -3.22
C ILE A 139 -2.15 3.12 -2.69
N TYR A 140 -3.40 3.33 -2.33
CA TYR A 140 -4.31 2.27 -1.90
C TYR A 140 -5.38 2.07 -2.97
N LEU A 141 -5.74 0.81 -3.23
CA LEU A 141 -6.77 0.45 -4.18
C LEU A 141 -7.75 -0.54 -3.53
N HIS A 142 -9.04 -0.20 -3.54
CA HIS A 142 -10.09 -1.19 -3.33
C HIS A 142 -10.49 -1.79 -4.67
N PRO A 143 -10.40 -3.11 -4.85
CA PRO A 143 -10.84 -3.75 -6.08
C PRO A 143 -12.29 -3.38 -6.42
N ALA A 144 -12.57 -3.23 -7.71
CA ALA A 144 -13.93 -2.93 -8.19
C ALA A 144 -14.96 -3.94 -7.62
N GLY A 145 -16.10 -3.42 -7.17
CA GLY A 145 -17.16 -4.23 -6.56
C GLY A 145 -16.90 -4.71 -5.13
N LYS A 146 -15.74 -4.39 -4.52
CA LYS A 146 -15.38 -4.79 -3.15
C LYS A 146 -15.03 -3.56 -2.30
N MET A 147 -16.07 -2.85 -1.86
CA MET A 147 -15.95 -1.63 -1.02
C MET A 147 -16.18 -1.89 0.47
N ASP A 148 -16.23 -3.16 0.88
CA ASP A 148 -16.13 -3.51 2.30
C ASP A 148 -14.67 -3.45 2.76
N TYR A 149 -14.34 -2.44 3.56
CA TYR A 149 -12.99 -2.19 4.07
C TYR A 149 -12.54 -3.18 5.14
N ASP A 150 -13.48 -3.84 5.82
CA ASP A 150 -13.17 -4.79 6.90
C ASP A 150 -13.00 -6.20 6.34
N GLU A 151 -13.79 -6.59 5.33
CA GLU A 151 -13.63 -7.88 4.64
C GLU A 151 -12.52 -7.86 3.59
N THR A 152 -12.44 -6.79 2.79
CA THR A 152 -11.47 -6.66 1.69
C THR A 152 -10.55 -5.45 1.93
N PRO A 153 -9.45 -5.64 2.67
CA PRO A 153 -8.50 -4.56 2.90
C PRO A 153 -7.93 -4.05 1.56
N PRO A 154 -7.61 -2.75 1.46
CA PRO A 154 -7.08 -2.20 0.23
C PRO A 154 -5.72 -2.81 -0.13
N GLN A 155 -5.55 -3.07 -1.42
CA GLN A 155 -4.25 -3.36 -2.00
C GLN A 155 -3.35 -2.13 -1.91
N ARG A 156 -2.05 -2.35 -1.73
CA ARG A 156 -1.05 -1.30 -1.52
C ARG A 156 -0.07 -1.28 -2.67
N PHE A 157 0.07 -0.13 -3.30
CA PHE A 157 0.96 0.09 -4.42
C PHE A 157 1.91 1.24 -4.09
N LEU A 158 3.20 0.99 -4.09
CA LEU A 158 4.20 2.00 -3.76
C LEU A 158 4.75 2.61 -5.05
N LEU A 159 4.63 3.93 -5.16
CA LEU A 159 5.37 4.72 -6.16
C LEU A 159 6.77 4.95 -5.61
N HIS A 160 7.76 4.33 -6.23
CA HIS A 160 9.15 4.40 -5.80
C HIS A 160 9.89 5.54 -6.48
N LYS A 161 10.53 6.43 -5.73
CA LYS A 161 11.59 7.29 -6.31
C LYS A 161 12.80 6.45 -6.69
N ARG A 162 13.17 5.52 -5.80
CA ARG A 162 14.24 4.55 -5.97
C ARG A 162 13.78 3.22 -5.39
N ASP A 163 14.12 2.15 -6.08
CA ASP A 163 13.80 0.79 -5.69
C ASP A 163 15.05 -0.09 -5.72
N LYS A 164 15.09 -1.07 -4.83
CA LYS A 164 16.21 -1.99 -4.63
C LYS A 164 15.66 -3.39 -4.45
N GLY A 165 16.14 -4.32 -5.28
CA GLY A 165 15.83 -5.73 -5.12
C GLY A 165 16.71 -6.37 -4.04
N LYS A 166 16.52 -7.68 -3.87
CA LYS A 166 17.33 -8.48 -2.96
C LYS A 166 18.63 -8.88 -3.65
N THR A 167 19.57 -9.35 -2.84
CA THR A 167 20.80 -9.94 -3.35
C THR A 167 20.49 -11.17 -4.20
N GLY A 168 21.03 -11.22 -5.42
CA GLY A 168 20.81 -12.30 -6.37
C GLY A 168 19.60 -12.12 -7.28
N ASP A 169 18.76 -11.12 -7.04
CA ASP A 169 17.68 -10.75 -7.95
C ASP A 169 18.25 -10.12 -9.24
N ASP A 170 17.45 -10.14 -10.32
CA ASP A 170 17.79 -9.46 -11.57
C ASP A 170 16.97 -8.18 -11.76
N LEU A 171 17.34 -7.36 -12.74
CA LEU A 171 16.59 -6.17 -13.09
C LEU A 171 15.17 -6.48 -13.59
N LYS A 172 14.80 -7.70 -13.97
CA LYS A 172 13.44 -7.98 -14.48
C LYS A 172 12.47 -8.29 -13.34
N SER A 173 12.97 -8.80 -12.23
CA SER A 173 12.20 -9.16 -11.04
C SER A 173 11.56 -7.98 -10.31
N LEU A 174 12.09 -6.76 -10.49
CA LEU A 174 11.60 -5.55 -9.84
C LEU A 174 10.33 -5.02 -10.53
N VAL A 175 9.16 -5.55 -10.14
CA VAL A 175 7.86 -5.10 -10.65
C VAL A 175 7.47 -3.77 -10.01
N TYR A 176 7.04 -2.80 -10.82
CA TYR A 176 6.67 -1.46 -10.37
C TYR A 176 5.34 -1.01 -10.96
N VAL A 177 4.74 0.02 -10.35
CA VAL A 177 3.56 0.69 -10.92
C VAL A 177 4.00 1.47 -12.15
N LYS A 178 3.57 1.02 -13.32
CA LYS A 178 3.92 1.62 -14.61
C LYS A 178 3.01 2.80 -14.93
N ARG A 179 1.72 2.66 -14.66
CA ARG A 179 0.74 3.72 -14.92
C ARG A 179 -0.42 3.68 -13.93
N ILE A 180 -0.93 4.85 -13.59
CA ILE A 180 -2.22 5.02 -12.90
C ILE A 180 -3.08 5.94 -13.75
N GLU A 181 -4.27 5.50 -14.14
CA GLU A 181 -5.26 6.32 -14.82
C GLU A 181 -6.49 6.50 -13.93
N PHE A 182 -6.95 7.73 -13.78
CA PHE A 182 -8.10 8.09 -12.96
C PHE A 182 -9.32 8.41 -13.85
N GLY A 183 -10.50 8.07 -13.35
CA GLY A 183 -11.78 8.28 -14.02
C GLY A 183 -12.56 6.98 -14.23
N LYS A 184 -13.89 7.10 -14.35
CA LYS A 184 -14.77 5.96 -14.62
C LYS A 184 -14.51 5.35 -15.99
N GLU A 185 -14.25 6.21 -16.98
CA GLU A 185 -13.90 5.80 -18.36
C GLU A 185 -12.68 4.86 -18.40
N ALA A 186 -11.71 5.09 -17.51
CA ALA A 186 -10.51 4.25 -17.42
C ALA A 186 -10.81 2.85 -16.85
N MET A 187 -11.79 2.72 -15.95
CA MET A 187 -12.23 1.40 -15.46
C MET A 187 -13.07 0.64 -16.50
N GLU A 188 -13.95 1.33 -17.23
CA GLU A 188 -14.80 0.68 -18.24
C GLU A 188 -13.99 0.15 -19.43
N GLY A 189 -12.82 0.74 -19.70
CA GLY A 189 -11.90 0.30 -20.75
C GLY A 189 -11.15 -1.01 -20.47
N SER A 190 -11.13 -1.51 -19.23
CA SER A 190 -10.39 -2.74 -18.87
C SER A 190 -11.15 -4.04 -19.09
N ASP A 191 -12.46 -3.97 -19.32
CA ASP A 191 -13.33 -5.14 -19.54
C ASP A 191 -13.43 -5.54 -21.02
N LYS A 192 -12.60 -4.97 -21.91
CA LYS A 192 -12.51 -5.31 -23.34
C LYS A 192 -11.21 -6.03 -23.66
#